data_AF-A0A317GZA7-F1
#
_entry.id   AF-A0A317GZA7-F1
#
_cell.length_a   1.000
_cell.length_b   1.000
_cell.length_c   1.000
_cell.angle_alpha   90.00
_cell.angle_beta   90.00
_cell.angle_gamma   90.00
#
_symmetry.space_group_name_H-M   'P 1'
#
loop_
_entity.id
_entity.type
_entity.pdbx_description
1 polymer ?
#
loop_
_entity_poly.entity_id
_entity_poly.type
_entity_poly.pdbx_seq_one_letter_code
_entity_poly.pdbx_strand_id
1 'polypeptide(L)'
;MEDFNLYFRLGTDHILSWDALDHLLFITALCLRYLIRDWKKVIILVTAFTIGHSITLAAGAMGLVPFSRTWIEFLIPLTILATAIANLRQKPIPPQNRSLPLIYFFALFFGLIHGLAFASSFLSLEGKEKLVVHLFAFNLGIEVAQIFVVAIVLLCSFLVVQLLQLSRIGWIRIGSFLIVIVSLKMAFERWPYHNHLHT
;
A
#
# COMPACT_ATOMS: atom_id res chain seq x y z
N MET A 1 -22.42 -1.08 18.01
CA MET A 1 -21.49 -2.21 17.70
C MET A 1 -21.63 -2.64 16.25
N GLU A 2 -22.84 -2.61 15.66
CA GLU A 2 -23.05 -2.89 14.23
C GLU A 2 -22.25 -1.95 13.30
N ASP A 3 -22.26 -0.64 13.56
CA ASP A 3 -21.48 0.32 12.76
C ASP A 3 -19.96 0.01 12.80
N PHE A 4 -19.39 -0.27 13.98
CA PHE A 4 -17.96 -0.57 14.10
C PHE A 4 -17.55 -1.78 13.26
N ASN A 5 -18.31 -2.87 13.32
CA ASN A 5 -18.03 -4.08 12.56
C ASN A 5 -18.14 -3.84 11.05
N LEU A 6 -19.10 -3.02 10.62
CA LEU A 6 -19.25 -2.62 9.22
C LEU A 6 -18.00 -1.90 8.72
N TYR A 7 -17.55 -0.85 9.43
CA TYR A 7 -16.37 -0.08 8.99
C TYR A 7 -15.07 -0.85 9.12
N PHE A 8 -14.93 -1.70 10.15
CA PHE A 8 -13.82 -2.63 10.24
C PHE A 8 -13.76 -3.54 9.02
N ARG A 9 -14.90 -4.12 8.62
CA ARG A 9 -14.99 -4.97 7.42
C ARG A 9 -14.74 -4.19 6.13
N LEU A 10 -15.24 -2.96 6.02
CA LEU A 10 -14.91 -2.08 4.89
C LEU A 10 -13.39 -1.85 4.80
N GLY A 11 -12.72 -1.68 5.94
CA GLY A 11 -11.26 -1.55 6.00
C GLY A 11 -10.53 -2.81 5.57
N THR A 12 -10.99 -3.99 5.98
CA THR A 12 -10.39 -5.25 5.54
C THR A 12 -10.60 -5.49 4.05
N ASP A 13 -11.82 -5.26 3.56
CA ASP A 13 -12.20 -5.46 2.16
C ASP A 13 -11.48 -4.43 1.27
N HIS A 14 -11.22 -3.22 1.76
CA HIS A 14 -10.40 -2.21 1.08
C HIS A 14 -8.96 -2.65 0.81
N ILE A 15 -8.43 -3.68 1.50
CA ILE A 15 -7.09 -4.23 1.25
C ILE A 15 -7.16 -5.56 0.51
N LEU A 16 -8.15 -6.40 0.81
CA LEU A 16 -8.22 -7.78 0.30
C LEU A 16 -9.06 -7.94 -0.97
N SER A 17 -9.84 -6.93 -1.36
CA SER A 17 -10.64 -6.98 -2.59
C SER A 17 -9.80 -6.91 -3.86
N TRP A 18 -10.35 -7.39 -4.97
CA TRP A 18 -9.74 -7.30 -6.29
C TRP A 18 -9.62 -5.85 -6.80
N ASP A 19 -10.49 -4.96 -6.32
CA ASP A 19 -10.40 -3.52 -6.63
C ASP A 19 -9.22 -2.85 -5.89
N ALA A 20 -8.67 -3.51 -4.87
CA ALA A 20 -7.55 -3.04 -4.05
C ALA A 20 -6.18 -3.61 -4.46
N LEU A 21 -6.04 -4.04 -5.72
CA LEU A 21 -4.75 -4.55 -6.24
C LEU A 21 -3.59 -3.60 -5.97
N ASP A 22 -3.84 -2.29 -5.98
CA ASP A 22 -2.88 -1.23 -5.65
C ASP A 22 -2.18 -1.48 -4.29
N HIS A 23 -2.96 -1.78 -3.25
CA HIS A 23 -2.45 -2.06 -1.90
C HIS A 23 -1.65 -3.36 -1.85
N LEU A 24 -2.18 -4.42 -2.47
CA LEU A 24 -1.51 -5.72 -2.52
C LEU A 24 -0.17 -5.64 -3.24
N LEU A 25 -0.12 -4.97 -4.39
CA LEU A 25 1.11 -4.77 -5.16
C LEU A 25 2.14 -3.94 -4.38
N PHE A 26 1.69 -2.87 -3.71
CA PHE A 26 2.58 -2.02 -2.93
C PHE A 26 3.16 -2.72 -1.71
N ILE A 27 2.32 -3.35 -0.88
CA ILE A 27 2.75 -4.10 0.31
C ILE A 27 3.70 -5.21 -0.13
N THR A 28 3.38 -5.93 -1.21
CA THR A 28 4.26 -6.97 -1.76
C THR A 28 5.60 -6.37 -2.20
N ALA A 29 5.60 -5.27 -2.95
CA ALA A 29 6.83 -4.60 -3.38
C ALA A 29 7.73 -4.23 -2.19
N LEU A 30 7.16 -3.68 -1.12
CA LEU A 30 7.91 -3.33 0.08
C LEU A 30 8.42 -4.56 0.83
N CYS A 31 7.61 -5.62 0.90
CA CYS A 31 7.90 -6.79 1.71
C CYS A 31 8.88 -7.76 1.06
N LEU A 32 8.99 -7.79 -0.28
CA LEU A 32 9.88 -8.70 -1.02
C LEU A 32 11.34 -8.68 -0.54
N ARG A 33 11.81 -7.54 -0.07
CA ARG A 33 13.19 -7.38 0.43
C ARG A 33 13.41 -7.96 1.83
N TYR A 34 12.36 -8.30 2.57
CA TYR A 34 12.42 -8.74 3.96
C TYR A 34 12.23 -10.26 4.07
N LEU A 35 12.67 -10.82 5.20
CA LEU A 35 12.47 -12.23 5.55
C LEU A 35 11.71 -12.30 6.88
N ILE A 36 11.26 -13.49 7.28
CA ILE A 36 10.52 -13.70 8.54
C ILE A 36 11.27 -13.10 9.75
N ARG A 37 12.59 -13.19 9.80
CA ARG A 37 13.43 -12.57 10.86
C ARG A 37 13.31 -11.05 10.96
N ASP A 38 12.89 -10.37 9.90
CA ASP A 38 12.73 -8.92 9.83
C ASP A 38 11.30 -8.45 10.16
N TRP A 39 10.43 -9.31 10.69
CA TRP A 39 9.00 -9.03 10.94
C TRP A 39 8.75 -7.68 11.65
N LYS A 40 9.57 -7.32 12.65
CA LYS A 40 9.45 -6.03 13.36
C LYS A 40 9.59 -4.82 12.42
N LYS A 41 10.53 -4.90 11.47
CA LYS A 41 10.74 -3.85 10.46
C LYS A 41 9.54 -3.73 9.54
N VAL A 42 8.95 -4.87 9.16
CA VAL A 42 7.79 -4.89 8.26
C VAL A 42 6.54 -4.36 8.95
N ILE A 43 6.32 -4.68 10.23
CA ILE A 43 5.22 -4.10 11.02
C ILE A 43 5.34 -2.58 11.07
N ILE A 44 6.51 -2.04 11.42
CA ILE A 44 6.74 -0.59 11.42
C ILE A 44 6.43 0.02 10.05
N LEU A 45 6.75 -0.69 8.97
CA LEU A 45 6.53 -0.24 7.61
C LEU A 45 5.05 -0.17 7.24
N VAL A 46 4.26 -1.21 7.53
CA VAL A 46 2.81 -1.19 7.28
C VAL A 46 2.09 -0.20 8.19
N THR A 47 2.49 -0.10 9.46
CA THR A 47 1.92 0.91 10.36
C THR A 47 2.24 2.33 9.88
N ALA A 48 3.45 2.59 9.36
CA ALA A 48 3.77 3.89 8.76
C ALA A 48 2.87 4.22 7.56
N PHE A 49 2.57 3.22 6.72
CA PHE A 49 1.58 3.36 5.65
C PHE A 49 0.21 3.72 6.21
N THR A 50 -0.30 2.95 7.19
CA THR A 50 -1.63 3.18 7.79
C THR A 50 -1.74 4.55 8.43
N ILE A 51 -0.67 5.03 9.09
CA ILE A 51 -0.63 6.39 9.66
C ILE A 51 -0.78 7.43 8.55
N GLY A 52 0.01 7.33 7.47
CA GLY A 52 -0.10 8.25 6.33
C GLY A 52 -1.49 8.21 5.71
N HIS A 53 -2.01 7.01 5.48
CA HIS A 53 -3.34 6.77 4.96
C HIS A 53 -4.43 7.41 5.82
N SER A 54 -4.38 7.18 7.14
CA SER A 54 -5.34 7.72 8.11
C SER A 54 -5.38 9.24 8.08
N ILE A 55 -4.20 9.89 8.01
CA ILE A 55 -4.08 11.35 8.03
C ILE A 55 -4.81 11.97 6.84
N THR A 56 -4.53 11.50 5.62
CA THR A 56 -5.13 12.09 4.42
C THR A 56 -6.55 11.63 4.17
N LEU A 57 -6.91 10.42 4.58
CA LEU A 57 -8.30 9.96 4.57
C LEU A 57 -9.16 10.86 5.46
N ALA A 58 -8.72 11.12 6.69
CA ALA A 58 -9.42 12.01 7.61
C ALA A 58 -9.48 13.44 7.05
N ALA A 59 -8.36 13.98 6.56
CA ALA A 59 -8.32 15.33 6.00
C ALA A 59 -9.25 15.49 4.79
N GLY A 60 -9.28 14.50 3.89
CA GLY A 60 -10.15 14.49 2.73
C GLY A 60 -11.63 14.30 3.11
N ALA A 61 -11.94 13.43 4.07
CA ALA A 61 -13.30 13.23 4.56
C ALA A 61 -13.84 14.48 5.28
N MET A 62 -12.98 15.26 5.94
CA MET A 62 -13.36 16.54 6.53
C MET A 62 -13.45 17.69 5.50
N GLY A 63 -13.08 17.44 4.24
CA GLY A 63 -13.06 18.46 3.18
C GLY A 63 -11.96 19.51 3.34
N LEU A 64 -10.88 19.20 4.07
CA LEU A 64 -9.80 20.16 4.38
C LEU A 64 -8.83 20.36 3.23
N VAL A 65 -8.74 19.40 2.31
CA VAL A 65 -7.77 19.43 1.20
C VAL A 65 -8.52 19.24 -0.11
N PRO A 66 -8.53 20.23 -1.02
CA PRO A 66 -8.98 20.00 -2.38
C PRO A 66 -7.93 19.16 -3.12
N PHE A 67 -8.34 18.06 -3.73
CA PHE A 67 -7.47 17.22 -4.55
C PHE A 67 -8.19 16.77 -5.81
N SER A 68 -7.44 16.52 -6.87
CA SER A 68 -7.98 15.92 -8.09
C SER A 68 -7.87 14.41 -7.99
N ARG A 69 -9.03 13.72 -7.96
CA ARG A 69 -9.08 12.26 -7.91
C ARG A 69 -8.32 11.62 -9.07
N THR A 70 -8.43 12.19 -10.27
CA THR A 70 -7.71 11.75 -11.47
C THR A 70 -6.19 11.73 -11.27
N TRP A 71 -5.62 12.79 -10.68
CA TRP A 71 -4.18 12.84 -10.42
C TRP A 71 -3.77 11.88 -9.31
N ILE A 72 -4.58 11.73 -8.25
CA ILE A 72 -4.30 10.77 -7.19
C ILE A 72 -4.31 9.34 -7.74
N GLU A 73 -5.35 8.96 -8.49
CA GLU A 73 -5.47 7.64 -9.11
C GLU A 73 -4.30 7.30 -10.04
N PHE A 74 -3.70 8.30 -10.69
CA PHE A 74 -2.48 8.16 -11.49
C PHE A 74 -1.19 8.06 -10.65
N LEU A 75 -1.08 8.83 -9.57
CA LEU A 75 0.09 8.82 -8.69
C LEU A 75 0.23 7.50 -7.91
N ILE A 76 -0.88 6.82 -7.63
CA ILE A 76 -0.90 5.51 -6.99
C ILE A 76 -0.03 4.48 -7.75
N PRO A 77 -0.33 4.09 -9.01
CA PRO A 77 0.49 3.12 -9.73
C PRO A 77 1.91 3.63 -9.99
N LEU A 78 2.12 4.94 -10.12
CA LEU A 78 3.45 5.52 -10.31
C LEU A 78 4.37 5.30 -9.10
N THR A 79 3.81 5.41 -7.89
CA THR A 79 4.57 5.18 -6.66
C THR A 79 4.84 3.69 -6.39
N ILE A 80 3.93 2.80 -6.80
CA ILE A 80 4.17 1.34 -6.84
C ILE A 80 5.31 1.03 -7.82
N LEU A 81 5.24 1.59 -9.02
CA LEU A 81 6.24 1.42 -10.08
C LEU A 81 7.62 1.88 -9.60
N ALA A 82 7.71 3.07 -8.97
CA ALA A 82 8.95 3.58 -8.41
C ALA A 82 9.55 2.63 -7.35
N THR A 83 8.71 2.07 -6.48
CA THR A 83 9.13 1.11 -5.45
C THR A 83 9.66 -0.18 -6.08
N ALA A 84 8.97 -0.72 -7.08
CA ALA A 84 9.38 -1.92 -7.78
C ALA A 84 10.69 -1.72 -8.58
N ILE A 85 10.85 -0.57 -9.25
CA ILE A 85 12.10 -0.21 -9.93
C ILE A 85 13.27 -0.09 -8.94
N ALA A 86 13.04 0.50 -7.77
CA ALA A 86 14.05 0.60 -6.72
C ALA A 86 14.53 -0.79 -6.25
N ASN A 87 13.61 -1.75 -6.14
CA ASN A 87 13.94 -3.14 -5.82
C ASN A 87 14.74 -3.85 -6.92
N LEU A 88 14.46 -3.58 -8.20
CA LEU A 88 15.25 -4.15 -9.31
C LEU A 88 16.73 -3.72 -9.24
N ARG A 89 16.97 -2.49 -8.77
CA ARG A 89 18.30 -1.91 -8.56
C ARG A 89 18.96 -2.32 -7.24
N GLN A 90 18.28 -3.13 -6.42
CA GLN A 90 18.81 -3.54 -5.13
C GLN A 90 20.10 -4.36 -5.28
N LYS A 91 21.18 -3.85 -4.68
CA LYS A 91 22.44 -4.57 -4.50
C LYS A 91 22.37 -5.43 -3.22
N PRO A 92 23.22 -6.46 -3.07
CA PRO A 92 23.32 -7.19 -1.81
C PRO A 92 23.60 -6.20 -0.66
N ILE A 93 22.66 -6.03 0.27
CA ILE A 93 22.76 -5.04 1.34
C ILE A 93 23.71 -5.61 2.42
N PRO A 94 24.84 -4.96 2.74
CA PRO A 94 25.66 -5.35 3.88
C PRO A 94 24.91 -5.09 5.20
N PRO A 95 25.17 -5.85 6.28
CA PRO A 95 24.28 -5.96 7.45
C PRO A 95 24.13 -4.70 8.31
N GLN A 96 24.79 -3.59 7.98
CA GLN A 96 25.10 -2.55 8.94
C GLN A 96 24.95 -1.16 8.34
N ASN A 97 23.71 -0.67 8.26
CA ASN A 97 23.49 0.77 8.22
C ASN A 97 22.26 1.12 9.07
N ARG A 98 22.48 1.95 10.10
CA ARG A 98 21.54 2.30 11.18
C ARG A 98 20.71 3.56 10.90
N SER A 99 20.71 4.10 9.68
CA SER A 99 19.73 5.12 9.31
C SER A 99 18.34 4.48 9.20
N LEU A 100 17.27 5.23 9.54
CA LEU A 100 15.92 4.87 9.10
C LEU A 100 15.98 4.74 7.56
N PRO A 101 15.91 3.54 6.98
CA PRO A 101 15.95 3.39 5.54
C PRO A 101 14.82 4.23 4.92
N LEU A 102 15.17 4.97 3.88
CA LEU A 102 14.29 5.82 3.04
C LEU A 102 12.94 5.15 2.68
N ILE A 103 12.90 3.82 2.72
CA ILE A 103 11.70 3.00 2.54
C ILE A 103 10.56 3.31 3.53
N TYR A 104 10.85 3.65 4.79
CA TYR A 104 9.79 3.98 5.75
C TYR A 104 9.12 5.31 5.41
N PHE A 105 9.91 6.28 4.93
CA PHE A 105 9.38 7.53 4.40
C PHE A 105 8.52 7.28 3.15
N PHE A 106 8.95 6.40 2.24
CA PHE A 106 8.14 6.03 1.08
C PHE A 106 6.84 5.32 1.46
N ALA A 107 6.85 4.45 2.48
CA ALA A 107 5.64 3.82 2.99
C ALA A 107 4.63 4.85 3.53
N LEU A 108 5.10 5.79 4.35
CA LEU A 108 4.28 6.90 4.86
C LEU A 108 3.73 7.77 3.71
N PHE A 109 4.60 8.19 2.79
CA PHE A 109 4.23 9.04 1.66
C PHE A 109 3.20 8.38 0.73
N PHE A 110 3.37 7.09 0.48
CA PHE A 110 2.40 6.30 -0.29
C PHE A 110 1.05 6.22 0.42
N GLY A 111 1.06 6.02 1.74
CA GLY A 111 -0.13 6.10 2.59
C GLY A 111 -0.86 7.42 2.42
N LEU A 112 -0.14 8.54 2.48
CA LEU A 112 -0.73 9.88 2.27
C LEU A 112 -1.45 9.98 0.92
N ILE A 113 -0.84 9.52 -0.17
CA ILE A 113 -1.48 9.57 -1.50
C ILE A 113 -2.72 8.67 -1.54
N HIS A 114 -2.63 7.44 -1.00
CA HIS A 114 -3.73 6.47 -1.05
C HIS A 114 -4.94 6.92 -0.23
N GLY A 115 -4.73 7.49 0.96
CA GLY A 115 -5.83 7.94 1.80
C GLY A 115 -6.72 8.98 1.13
N LEU A 116 -6.16 9.84 0.27
CA LEU A 116 -6.93 10.81 -0.52
C LEU A 116 -7.86 10.14 -1.55
N ALA A 117 -7.44 9.02 -2.14
CA ALA A 117 -8.20 8.37 -3.21
C ALA A 117 -9.57 7.85 -2.74
N PHE A 118 -9.64 7.42 -1.47
CA PHE A 118 -10.83 6.85 -0.86
C PHE A 118 -11.66 7.86 -0.05
N ALA A 119 -11.10 9.06 0.24
CA ALA A 119 -11.72 10.03 1.12
C ALA A 119 -13.09 10.55 0.65
N SER A 120 -13.29 10.73 -0.66
CA SER A 120 -14.57 11.16 -1.22
C SER A 120 -15.67 10.10 -1.06
N SER A 121 -15.32 8.82 -1.27
CA SER A 121 -16.23 7.69 -1.05
C SER A 121 -16.59 7.55 0.43
N PHE A 122 -15.61 7.69 1.33
CA PHE A 122 -15.84 7.65 2.77
C PHE A 122 -16.80 8.75 3.25
N LEU A 123 -16.61 9.99 2.76
CA LEU A 123 -17.50 11.12 3.09
C LEU A 123 -18.96 10.87 2.65
N SER A 124 -19.17 10.24 1.49
CA SER A 124 -20.52 9.97 0.99
C SER A 124 -21.28 8.92 1.80
N LEU A 125 -20.56 8.05 2.52
CA LEU A 125 -21.13 7.00 3.37
C LEU A 125 -21.49 7.52 4.77
N GLU A 126 -21.00 8.69 5.17
CA GLU A 126 -20.99 9.08 6.57
C GLU A 126 -21.48 10.51 6.84
N GLY A 127 -22.49 10.62 7.71
CA GLY A 127 -22.84 11.88 8.37
C GLY A 127 -21.77 12.25 9.41
N LYS A 128 -21.51 13.56 9.59
CA LYS A 128 -20.38 14.09 10.38
C LYS A 128 -20.30 13.65 11.87
N GLU A 129 -21.33 13.04 12.43
CA GLU A 129 -21.45 12.79 13.87
C GLU A 129 -20.61 11.61 14.40
N LYS A 130 -20.20 10.63 13.57
CA LYS A 130 -19.42 9.45 14.01
C LYS A 130 -18.08 9.24 13.29
N LEU A 131 -17.66 10.22 12.50
CA LEU A 131 -16.52 10.13 11.58
C LEU A 131 -15.25 9.55 12.22
N VAL A 132 -14.90 10.00 13.43
CA VAL A 132 -13.67 9.56 14.11
C VAL A 132 -13.71 8.07 14.47
N VAL A 133 -14.84 7.58 14.97
CA VAL A 133 -14.99 6.18 15.40
C VAL A 133 -14.97 5.25 14.19
N HIS A 134 -15.63 5.64 13.11
CA HIS A 134 -15.68 4.85 11.89
C HIS A 134 -14.36 4.87 11.13
N LEU A 135 -13.65 6.01 11.08
CA LEU A 135 -12.27 6.08 10.58
C LEU A 135 -11.34 5.19 11.40
N PHE A 136 -11.48 5.17 12.73
CA PHE A 136 -10.68 4.30 13.58
C PHE A 136 -10.95 2.81 13.28
N ALA A 137 -12.22 2.41 13.22
CA ALA A 137 -12.61 1.04 12.89
C ALA A 137 -12.08 0.62 11.51
N PHE A 138 -12.21 1.49 10.51
CA PHE A 138 -11.73 1.28 9.15
C PHE A 138 -10.21 1.10 9.09
N ASN A 139 -9.42 1.99 9.71
CA ASN A 139 -7.96 1.87 9.71
C ASN A 139 -7.48 0.65 10.53
N LEU A 140 -8.22 0.25 11.56
CA LEU A 140 -7.93 -1.00 12.27
C LEU A 140 -8.15 -2.23 11.36
N GLY A 141 -9.21 -2.21 10.54
CA GLY A 141 -9.45 -3.22 9.51
C GLY A 141 -8.32 -3.27 8.47
N ILE A 142 -7.84 -2.12 8.02
CA ILE A 142 -6.68 -2.00 7.12
C ILE A 142 -5.46 -2.66 7.75
N GLU A 143 -5.05 -2.25 8.95
CA GLU A 143 -3.84 -2.77 9.61
C GLU A 143 -3.89 -4.31 9.75
N VAL A 144 -5.05 -4.86 10.15
CA VAL A 144 -5.24 -6.32 10.28
C VAL A 144 -5.07 -7.02 8.93
N ALA A 145 -5.72 -6.50 7.88
CA ALA A 145 -5.60 -7.07 6.53
C ALA A 145 -4.17 -6.96 5.98
N GLN A 146 -3.48 -5.85 6.24
CA GLN A 146 -2.09 -5.67 5.84
C GLN A 146 -1.16 -6.65 6.54
N ILE A 147 -1.32 -6.86 7.86
CA ILE A 147 -0.54 -7.84 8.61
C ILE A 147 -0.75 -9.25 8.03
N PHE A 148 -1.98 -9.60 7.66
CA PHE A 148 -2.28 -10.88 7.01
C PHE A 148 -1.54 -11.04 5.67
N VAL A 149 -1.61 -10.03 4.80
CA VAL A 149 -0.90 -10.03 3.49
C VAL A 149 0.62 -10.11 3.70
N VAL A 150 1.16 -9.35 4.65
CA VAL A 150 2.58 -9.40 5.04
C VAL A 150 2.99 -10.82 5.44
N ALA A 151 2.18 -11.49 6.26
CA ALA A 151 2.46 -12.86 6.70
C ALA A 151 2.60 -13.81 5.50
N ILE A 152 1.70 -13.69 4.52
CA ILE A 152 1.73 -14.48 3.28
C ILE A 152 3.00 -14.17 2.48
N VAL A 153 3.34 -12.90 2.25
CA VAL A 153 4.52 -12.52 1.46
C VAL A 153 5.82 -12.98 2.14
N LEU A 154 5.90 -12.89 3.47
CA LEU A 154 7.06 -13.37 4.22
C LEU A 154 7.16 -14.91 4.20
N LEU A 155 6.02 -15.62 4.26
CA LEU A 155 5.97 -17.06 4.11
C LEU A 155 6.46 -17.49 2.71
N CYS A 156 5.96 -16.86 1.64
CA CYS A 156 6.42 -17.12 0.28
C CYS A 156 7.94 -16.85 0.13
N SER A 157 8.42 -15.75 0.70
CA SER A 157 9.84 -15.40 0.69
C SER A 157 10.69 -16.42 1.46
N PHE A 158 10.17 -16.97 2.57
CA PHE A 158 10.81 -18.05 3.31
C PHE A 158 10.88 -19.34 2.47
N LEU A 159 9.78 -19.76 1.87
CA LEU A 159 9.72 -20.98 1.04
C LEU A 159 10.69 -20.87 -0.15
N VAL A 160 10.71 -19.74 -0.85
CA VAL A 160 11.57 -19.57 -2.03
C VAL A 160 13.05 -19.46 -1.67
N VAL A 161 13.38 -18.62 -0.68
CA VAL A 161 14.78 -18.28 -0.39
C VAL A 161 15.44 -19.29 0.54
N GLN A 162 14.71 -19.82 1.52
CA GLN A 162 15.27 -20.70 2.55
C GLN A 162 15.00 -22.18 2.27
N LEU A 163 13.78 -22.54 1.83
CA LEU A 163 13.44 -23.94 1.56
C LEU A 163 13.92 -24.39 0.17
N LEU A 164 13.60 -23.63 -0.88
CA LEU A 164 14.03 -23.93 -2.25
C LEU A 164 15.46 -23.45 -2.56
N GLN A 165 16.11 -22.77 -1.62
CA GLN A 165 17.48 -22.24 -1.73
C GLN A 165 17.71 -21.36 -2.96
N LEU A 166 16.65 -20.71 -3.48
CA LEU A 166 16.76 -19.82 -4.62
C LEU A 166 17.39 -18.48 -4.22
N SER A 167 18.03 -17.83 -5.18
CA SER A 167 18.71 -16.57 -4.92
C SER A 167 17.74 -15.50 -4.42
N ARG A 168 18.02 -14.91 -3.25
CA ARG A 168 17.22 -13.83 -2.67
C ARG A 168 17.07 -12.65 -3.64
N ILE A 169 18.14 -12.30 -4.34
CA ILE A 169 18.13 -11.22 -5.33
C ILE A 169 17.29 -11.60 -6.54
N GLY A 170 17.34 -12.87 -6.99
CA GLY A 170 16.45 -13.36 -8.05
C GLY A 170 14.98 -13.26 -7.65
N TRP A 171 14.62 -13.70 -6.44
CA TRP A 171 13.26 -13.57 -5.90
C TRP A 171 12.76 -12.12 -5.91
N ILE A 172 13.56 -11.20 -5.36
CA ILE A 172 13.23 -9.77 -5.33
C ILE A 172 13.05 -9.22 -6.75
N ARG A 173 13.96 -9.57 -7.68
CA ARG A 173 13.94 -9.06 -9.05
C ARG A 173 12.76 -9.60 -9.84
N ILE A 174 12.48 -10.90 -9.77
CA ILE A 174 11.35 -11.52 -10.47
C ILE A 174 10.04 -10.93 -9.94
N GLY A 175 9.83 -10.90 -8.62
CA GLY A 175 8.62 -10.34 -8.02
C GLY A 175 8.44 -8.86 -8.39
N SER A 176 9.52 -8.07 -8.34
CA SER A 176 9.47 -6.65 -8.69
C SER A 176 9.24 -6.43 -10.19
N PHE A 177 9.77 -7.29 -11.06
CA PHE A 177 9.54 -7.20 -12.51
C PHE A 177 8.07 -7.42 -12.86
N LEU A 178 7.41 -8.40 -12.23
CA LEU A 178 5.96 -8.60 -12.38
C LEU A 178 5.17 -7.38 -11.90
N ILE A 179 5.53 -6.82 -10.75
CA ILE A 179 4.89 -5.60 -10.22
C ILE A 179 5.10 -4.41 -11.16
N VAL A 180 6.28 -4.25 -11.78
CA VAL A 180 6.55 -3.21 -12.78
C VAL A 180 5.59 -3.34 -13.97
N ILE A 181 5.39 -4.54 -14.51
CA ILE A 181 4.48 -4.75 -15.64
C ILE A 181 3.05 -4.34 -15.29
N VAL A 182 2.55 -4.81 -14.14
CA VAL A 182 1.18 -4.53 -13.70
C VAL A 182 1.00 -3.04 -13.40
N SER A 183 1.94 -2.43 -12.68
CA SER A 183 1.86 -1.00 -12.33
C SER A 183 2.02 -0.08 -13.56
N LEU A 184 2.80 -0.45 -14.57
CA LEU A 184 2.86 0.28 -15.84
C LEU A 184 1.53 0.27 -16.58
N LYS A 185 0.88 -0.90 -16.66
CA LYS A 185 -0.46 -1.03 -17.24
C LYS A 185 -1.46 -0.13 -16.51
N MET A 186 -1.48 -0.19 -15.17
CA MET A 186 -2.37 0.64 -14.35
C MET A 186 -2.09 2.14 -14.51
N ALA A 187 -0.81 2.54 -14.57
CA ALA A 187 -0.44 3.95 -14.77
C ALA A 187 -0.91 4.46 -16.14
N PHE A 188 -0.82 3.63 -17.17
CA PHE A 188 -1.32 3.98 -18.50
C PHE A 188 -2.85 4.12 -18.52
N GLU A 189 -3.57 3.15 -17.94
CA GLU A 189 -5.04 3.17 -17.86
C GLU A 189 -5.57 4.37 -17.08
N ARG A 190 -4.86 4.80 -16.05
CA ARG A 190 -5.24 5.94 -15.19
C ARG A 190 -4.56 7.25 -15.59
N TRP A 191 -3.98 7.31 -16.80
CA TRP A 191 -3.29 8.52 -17.27
C TRP A 191 -4.30 9.68 -17.40
N PRO A 192 -4.05 10.86 -16.78
CA PRO A 192 -5.05 11.93 -16.66
C PRO A 192 -5.63 12.43 -17.99
N TYR A 193 -4.89 12.32 -19.09
CA TYR A 193 -5.30 12.78 -20.41
C TYR A 193 -5.79 11.67 -21.34
N HIS A 194 -5.83 10.41 -20.89
CA HIS A 194 -6.20 9.27 -21.74
C HIS A 194 -7.69 9.30 -22.11
N ASN A 195 -8.53 9.88 -21.24
CA ASN A 195 -9.98 10.02 -21.47
C ASN A 195 -10.36 11.06 -22.55
N HIS A 196 -9.41 11.79 -23.13
CA HIS A 196 -9.68 12.72 -24.25
C HIS A 196 -9.52 12.09 -25.65
N LEU A 197 -9.14 10.81 -25.75
CA LEU A 197 -8.92 10.13 -27.04
C LEU A 197 -10.11 9.26 -27.49
N HIS A 198 -11.15 9.13 -26.66
CA HIS A 198 -12.34 8.31 -26.93
C HIS A 198 -13.67 9.10 -26.86
N THR A 199 -13.62 10.43 -26.93
CA THR A 199 -14.78 11.32 -27.11
C THR A 199 -14.61 12.09 -28.41
#